data_AF-R9LWC2-F1
#
_entry.id   AF-R9LWC2-F1
#
_cell.length_a   1.000
_cell.length_b   1.000
_cell.length_c   1.000
_cell.angle_alpha   90.00
_cell.angle_beta   90.00
_cell.angle_gamma   90.00
#
_symmetry.space_group_name_H-M   'P 1'
#
loop_
_entity.id
_entity.type
_entity.pdbx_description
1 polymer ?
#
loop_
_entity_poly.entity_id
_entity_poly.type
_entity_poly.pdbx_seq_one_letter_code
_entity_poly.pdbx_strand_id
1 'polypeptide(L)'
;MEKTKNIRYLVQVSLMAAIVCVVAFVPFLGFIPLGVIKATTVHIPVIIGAILLGPKAGAVLGAVFGLTSVIKNTIEPAVVSFVFTPLIPAPGETAGSLKALLIAFIPRILTGVVAALVYRAIARFNKTKTVACVAAGLAGSMTNTALVMGSIYFLFGQQYAAAREVAFEKLAGVLMAVVFTNGLAEAAVAGVLCALIARPLVSVFEKQRQK
;
A
#
# COMPACT_ATOMS: atom_id res chain seq x y z
N MET A 1 23.73 -15.47 -19.84
CA MET A 1 23.62 -14.14 -19.18
C MET A 1 22.18 -13.72 -18.88
N GLU A 2 21.23 -13.89 -19.80
CA GLU A 2 19.83 -13.47 -19.61
C GLU A 2 19.10 -14.26 -18.52
N LYS A 3 19.25 -15.60 -18.50
CA LYS A 3 18.68 -16.47 -17.44
C LYS A 3 19.09 -16.04 -16.03
N THR A 4 20.37 -15.69 -15.81
CA THR A 4 20.88 -15.24 -14.50
C THR A 4 20.28 -13.90 -14.06
N LYS A 5 20.04 -12.96 -15.00
CA LYS A 5 19.38 -11.68 -14.70
C LYS A 5 17.92 -11.90 -14.30
N ASN A 6 17.21 -12.82 -14.96
CA ASN A 6 15.83 -13.17 -14.64
C ASN A 6 15.71 -13.86 -13.27
N ILE A 7 16.64 -14.77 -12.94
CA ILE A 7 16.68 -15.42 -11.61
C ILE A 7 16.94 -14.37 -10.51
N ARG A 8 17.91 -13.46 -10.70
CA ARG A 8 18.19 -12.39 -9.73
C ARG A 8 16.97 -11.50 -9.50
N TYR A 9 16.29 -11.08 -10.58
CA TYR A 9 15.07 -10.28 -10.49
C TYR A 9 13.98 -11.03 -9.70
N LEU A 10 13.76 -12.31 -10.02
CA LEU A 10 12.78 -13.13 -9.32
C LEU A 10 13.09 -13.22 -7.82
N VAL A 11 14.36 -13.50 -7.46
CA VAL A 11 14.80 -13.57 -6.06
C VAL A 11 14.60 -12.24 -5.33
N GLN A 12 14.91 -11.12 -5.97
CA GLN A 12 14.72 -9.78 -5.38
C GLN A 12 13.23 -9.46 -5.14
N VAL A 13 12.35 -9.81 -6.10
CA VAL A 13 10.89 -9.66 -5.92
C VAL A 13 10.41 -10.56 -4.78
N SER A 14 10.86 -11.83 -4.73
CA SER A 14 10.48 -12.76 -3.66
C SER A 14 10.96 -12.30 -2.28
N LEU A 15 12.17 -11.76 -2.16
CA LEU A 15 12.68 -11.19 -0.92
C LEU A 15 11.85 -9.97 -0.47
N MET A 16 11.51 -9.07 -1.39
CA MET A 16 10.62 -7.95 -1.07
C MET A 16 9.22 -8.44 -0.67
N ALA A 17 8.68 -9.46 -1.34
CA ALA A 17 7.40 -10.05 -0.98
C ALA A 17 7.43 -10.68 0.42
N ALA A 18 8.52 -11.37 0.78
CA ALA A 18 8.72 -11.90 2.13
C ALA A 18 8.73 -10.77 3.18
N ILE A 19 9.41 -9.66 2.90
CA ILE A 19 9.42 -8.48 3.78
C ILE A 19 8.01 -7.88 3.90
N VAL A 20 7.25 -7.77 2.81
CA VAL A 20 5.85 -7.32 2.85
C VAL A 20 5.03 -8.21 3.79
N CYS A 21 5.15 -9.54 3.67
CA CYS A 21 4.46 -10.48 4.55
C CYS A 21 4.87 -10.30 6.02
N VAL A 22 6.17 -10.20 6.30
CA VAL A 22 6.68 -9.98 7.67
C VAL A 22 6.11 -8.69 8.26
N VAL A 23 6.16 -7.58 7.52
CA VAL A 23 5.63 -6.29 7.98
C VAL A 23 4.10 -6.34 8.15
N ALA A 24 3.38 -7.13 7.35
CA ALA A 24 1.93 -7.27 7.46
C ALA A 24 1.49 -8.04 8.73
N PHE A 25 2.22 -9.10 9.09
CA PHE A 25 1.83 -10.01 10.18
C PHE A 25 2.55 -9.75 11.50
N VAL A 26 3.69 -9.06 11.52
CA VAL A 26 4.37 -8.71 12.77
C VAL A 26 3.75 -7.43 13.35
N PRO A 27 3.11 -7.49 14.53
CA PRO A 27 2.60 -6.30 15.21
C PRO A 27 3.76 -5.32 15.50
N PHE A 28 3.48 -4.01 15.53
CA PHE A 28 4.43 -2.88 15.58
C PHE A 28 5.20 -2.56 14.29
N LEU A 29 5.53 -3.56 13.47
CA LEU A 29 6.19 -3.28 12.20
C LEU A 29 5.23 -2.76 11.14
N GLY A 30 3.97 -3.22 11.14
CA GLY A 30 2.94 -2.84 10.17
C GLY A 30 2.23 -1.51 10.44
N PHE A 31 2.38 -0.95 11.64
CA PHE A 31 1.85 0.37 12.00
C PHE A 31 2.76 1.07 13.00
N ILE A 32 3.09 2.35 12.74
CA ILE A 32 3.80 3.20 13.70
C ILE A 32 2.75 3.96 14.52
N PRO A 33 2.70 3.77 15.86
CA PRO A 33 1.81 4.54 16.72
C PRO A 33 2.36 5.97 16.88
N LEU A 34 1.80 6.92 16.13
CA LEU A 34 2.10 8.35 16.25
C LEU A 34 1.17 8.99 17.30
N GLY A 35 1.21 8.46 18.53
CA GLY A 35 0.37 8.92 19.65
C GLY A 35 -1.13 8.69 19.41
N VAL A 36 -1.77 9.60 18.68
CA VAL A 36 -3.22 9.61 18.40
C VAL A 36 -3.58 8.77 17.16
N ILE A 37 -2.64 8.55 16.24
CA ILE A 37 -2.89 7.91 14.93
C ILE A 37 -1.98 6.68 14.74
N LYS A 38 -2.52 5.59 14.20
CA LYS A 38 -1.74 4.41 13.78
C LYS A 38 -1.41 4.56 12.29
N ALA A 39 -0.18 4.96 11.96
CA ALA A 39 0.25 5.11 10.57
C ALA A 39 0.66 3.76 9.98
N THR A 40 -0.02 3.31 8.92
CA THR A 40 0.28 2.04 8.25
C THR A 40 1.64 2.09 7.55
N THR A 41 2.46 1.05 7.68
CA THR A 41 3.80 0.98 7.06
C THR A 41 3.92 -0.15 6.03
N VAL A 42 2.92 -1.04 5.92
CA VAL A 42 2.96 -2.23 5.05
C VAL A 42 3.11 -1.87 3.57
N HIS A 43 2.64 -0.69 3.16
CA HIS A 43 2.81 -0.20 1.79
C HIS A 43 4.24 0.29 1.49
N ILE A 44 5.08 0.56 2.51
CA ILE A 44 6.43 1.10 2.34
C ILE A 44 7.36 0.08 1.65
N PRO A 45 7.46 -1.19 2.07
CA PRO A 45 8.22 -2.20 1.32
C PRO A 45 7.74 -2.39 -0.12
N VAL A 46 6.44 -2.28 -0.37
CA VAL A 46 5.88 -2.32 -1.75
C VAL A 46 6.42 -1.17 -2.58
N ILE A 47 6.40 0.06 -2.04
CA ILE A 47 6.93 1.25 -2.70
C ILE A 47 8.44 1.12 -2.95
N ILE A 48 9.22 0.68 -1.95
CA ILE A 48 10.66 0.49 -2.09
C ILE A 48 10.96 -0.56 -3.18
N GLY A 49 10.28 -1.70 -3.15
CA GLY A 49 10.42 -2.73 -4.18
C GLY A 49 10.03 -2.21 -5.57
N ALA A 50 8.99 -1.38 -5.66
CA ALA A 50 8.59 -0.73 -6.91
C ALA A 50 9.62 0.28 -7.44
N ILE A 51 10.25 1.06 -6.57
CA ILE A 51 11.35 1.99 -6.91
C ILE A 51 12.55 1.21 -7.47
N LEU A 52 12.94 0.13 -6.80
CA LEU A 52 14.15 -0.65 -7.13
C LEU A 52 13.97 -1.52 -8.38
N LEU A 53 12.83 -2.19 -8.50
CA LEU A 53 12.60 -3.26 -9.48
C LEU A 53 11.64 -2.84 -10.60
N GLY A 54 10.89 -1.74 -10.42
CA GLY A 54 10.00 -1.16 -11.42
C GLY A 54 8.51 -1.52 -11.23
N PRO A 55 7.64 -1.07 -12.16
CA PRO A 55 6.19 -1.13 -12.00
C PRO A 55 5.64 -2.56 -12.01
N LYS A 56 6.27 -3.49 -12.74
CA LYS A 56 5.86 -4.91 -12.74
C LYS A 56 6.07 -5.54 -11.36
N ALA A 57 7.23 -5.30 -10.74
CA ALA A 57 7.49 -5.73 -9.37
C ALA A 57 6.54 -5.02 -8.39
N GLY A 58 6.32 -3.71 -8.55
CA GLY A 58 5.37 -2.95 -7.74
C GLY A 58 3.95 -3.54 -7.79
N ALA A 59 3.47 -3.96 -8.97
CA ALA A 59 2.18 -4.62 -9.10
C ALA A 59 2.14 -5.97 -8.38
N VAL A 60 3.18 -6.81 -8.51
CA VAL A 60 3.28 -8.11 -7.82
C VAL A 60 3.32 -7.91 -6.30
N LEU A 61 4.16 -7.00 -5.80
CA LEU A 61 4.27 -6.70 -4.38
C LEU A 61 2.98 -6.09 -3.83
N GLY A 62 2.30 -5.25 -4.62
CA GLY A 62 0.98 -4.73 -4.30
C GLY A 62 -0.08 -5.83 -4.23
N ALA A 63 -0.02 -6.84 -5.11
CA ALA A 63 -0.90 -8.00 -5.02
C ALA A 63 -0.63 -8.84 -3.76
N VAL A 64 0.64 -9.04 -3.38
CA VAL A 64 1.00 -9.68 -2.11
C VAL A 64 0.46 -8.88 -0.92
N PHE A 65 0.57 -7.55 -0.96
CA PHE A 65 -0.02 -6.69 0.06
C PHE A 65 -1.55 -6.82 0.10
N GLY A 66 -2.22 -6.89 -1.04
CA GLY A 66 -3.66 -7.16 -1.10
C GLY A 66 -4.04 -8.51 -0.49
N LEU A 67 -3.29 -9.57 -0.82
CA LEU A 67 -3.50 -10.90 -0.27
C LEU A 67 -3.32 -10.94 1.25
N THR A 68 -2.23 -10.37 1.75
CA THR A 68 -1.99 -10.26 3.21
C THR A 68 -3.09 -9.44 3.90
N SER A 69 -3.63 -8.41 3.25
CA SER A 69 -4.79 -7.66 3.75
C SER A 69 -6.03 -8.54 3.88
N VAL A 70 -6.35 -9.38 2.89
CA VAL A 70 -7.49 -10.32 2.95
C VAL A 70 -7.30 -11.33 4.08
N ILE A 71 -6.12 -11.95 4.14
CA ILE A 71 -5.80 -12.96 5.16
C ILE A 71 -5.95 -12.33 6.55
N LYS A 72 -5.29 -11.19 6.80
CA LYS A 72 -5.32 -10.49 8.08
C LYS A 72 -6.73 -10.12 8.51
N ASN A 73 -7.53 -9.54 7.61
CA ASN A 73 -8.92 -9.19 7.91
C ASN A 73 -9.82 -10.41 8.13
N THR A 74 -9.40 -11.60 7.71
CA THR A 74 -10.13 -12.85 7.95
C THR A 74 -9.76 -13.45 9.31
N ILE A 75 -8.47 -13.46 9.67
CA ILE A 75 -7.98 -14.06 10.91
C ILE A 75 -8.09 -13.15 12.14
N GLU A 76 -8.05 -11.82 11.92
CA GLU A 76 -8.21 -10.79 12.95
C GLU A 76 -9.35 -9.83 12.55
N PRO A 77 -10.62 -10.27 12.61
CA PRO A 77 -11.76 -9.45 12.22
C PRO A 77 -11.88 -8.18 13.07
N ALA A 78 -12.08 -7.05 12.38
CA ALA A 78 -12.51 -5.78 12.95
C ALA A 78 -13.90 -5.40 12.42
N VAL A 79 -14.51 -4.37 13.03
CA VAL A 79 -15.86 -3.88 12.67
C VAL A 79 -16.02 -3.59 11.18
N VAL A 80 -14.95 -3.15 10.51
CA VAL A 80 -14.95 -2.78 9.08
C VAL A 80 -14.30 -3.83 8.18
N SER A 81 -13.95 -5.03 8.68
CA SER A 81 -13.19 -6.02 7.90
C SER A 81 -13.95 -6.59 6.71
N PHE A 82 -15.28 -6.53 6.70
CA PHE A 82 -16.14 -6.94 5.58
C PHE A 82 -15.83 -6.21 4.26
N VAL A 83 -15.22 -5.02 4.30
CA VAL A 83 -14.81 -4.29 3.07
C VAL A 83 -13.49 -4.80 2.49
N PHE A 84 -12.76 -5.66 3.22
CA PHE A 84 -11.43 -6.15 2.84
C PHE A 84 -11.33 -7.67 2.73
N THR A 85 -12.35 -8.44 3.12
CA THR A 85 -12.41 -9.89 2.91
C THR A 85 -13.81 -10.34 2.48
N PRO A 86 -13.94 -11.26 1.51
CA PRO A 86 -15.24 -11.81 1.10
C PRO A 86 -15.78 -12.84 2.09
N LEU A 87 -15.04 -13.15 3.16
CA LEU A 87 -15.40 -14.18 4.13
C LEU A 87 -16.19 -13.62 5.32
N ILE A 88 -16.22 -12.30 5.48
CA ILE A 88 -16.97 -11.63 6.55
C ILE A 88 -18.17 -10.91 5.91
N PRO A 89 -19.41 -11.22 6.33
CA PRO A 89 -20.58 -10.53 5.84
C PRO A 89 -20.61 -9.08 6.33
N ALA A 90 -21.13 -8.21 5.48
CA ALA A 90 -21.39 -6.83 5.87
C ALA A 90 -22.61 -6.76 6.82
N PRO A 91 -22.77 -5.68 7.61
CA PRO A 91 -23.95 -5.51 8.45
C PRO A 91 -25.24 -5.64 7.65
N GLY A 92 -26.11 -6.57 8.05
CA GLY A 92 -27.38 -6.85 7.37
C GLY A 92 -27.30 -7.84 6.20
N GLU A 93 -26.13 -8.38 5.87
CA GLU A 93 -25.95 -9.40 4.83
C GLU A 93 -25.70 -10.79 5.45
N THR A 94 -26.13 -11.83 4.73
CA THR A 94 -25.98 -13.24 5.15
C THR A 94 -24.72 -13.91 4.61
N ALA A 95 -24.08 -13.30 3.60
CA ALA A 95 -22.85 -13.79 2.99
C ALA A 95 -21.89 -12.62 2.73
N GLY A 96 -20.59 -12.89 2.70
CA GLY A 96 -19.59 -11.89 2.34
C GLY A 96 -19.54 -11.63 0.83
N SER A 97 -18.92 -10.51 0.45
CA SER A 97 -18.99 -10.00 -0.91
C SER A 97 -17.64 -10.06 -1.63
N LEU A 98 -17.62 -10.59 -2.87
CA LEU A 98 -16.43 -10.59 -3.71
C LEU A 98 -15.92 -9.18 -4.05
N LYS A 99 -16.78 -8.16 -3.92
CA LYS A 99 -16.39 -6.74 -4.07
C LYS A 99 -15.28 -6.35 -3.08
N ALA A 100 -15.19 -7.01 -1.92
CA ALA A 100 -14.14 -6.78 -0.94
C ALA A 100 -12.74 -7.11 -1.50
N LEU A 101 -12.63 -8.09 -2.40
CA LEU A 101 -11.37 -8.41 -3.07
C LEU A 101 -10.91 -7.29 -4.00
N LEU A 102 -11.85 -6.60 -4.68
CA LEU A 102 -11.51 -5.45 -5.51
C LEU A 102 -10.88 -4.34 -4.67
N ILE A 103 -11.48 -4.05 -3.51
CA ILE A 103 -10.94 -3.06 -2.56
C ILE A 103 -9.60 -3.53 -2.01
N ALA A 104 -9.44 -4.81 -1.68
CA ALA A 104 -8.19 -5.33 -1.13
C ALA A 104 -7.03 -5.33 -2.12
N PHE A 105 -7.26 -5.62 -3.41
CA PHE A 105 -6.19 -5.77 -4.41
C PHE A 105 -5.95 -4.51 -5.24
N ILE A 106 -6.99 -3.87 -5.79
CA ILE A 106 -6.80 -2.81 -6.80
C ILE A 106 -6.00 -1.62 -6.26
N PRO A 107 -6.37 -1.00 -5.12
CA PRO A 107 -5.60 0.11 -4.54
C PRO A 107 -4.16 -0.27 -4.26
N ARG A 108 -3.91 -1.51 -3.80
CA ARG A 108 -2.60 -1.99 -3.38
C ARG A 108 -1.67 -2.25 -4.56
N ILE A 109 -2.20 -2.85 -5.63
CA ILE A 109 -1.48 -3.02 -6.90
C ILE A 109 -1.14 -1.66 -7.49
N LEU A 110 -2.13 -0.75 -7.57
CA LEU A 110 -1.94 0.59 -8.12
C LEU A 110 -0.94 1.42 -7.30
N THR A 111 -0.90 1.26 -5.98
CA THR A 111 0.09 1.90 -5.11
C THR A 111 1.52 1.61 -5.55
N GLY A 112 1.84 0.33 -5.80
CA GLY A 112 3.16 -0.06 -6.29
C GLY A 112 3.45 0.46 -7.70
N VAL A 113 2.46 0.40 -8.61
CA VAL A 113 2.63 0.90 -9.98
C VAL A 113 2.85 2.41 -10.00
N VAL A 114 1.99 3.19 -9.33
CA VAL A 114 2.07 4.66 -9.27
C VAL A 114 3.40 5.09 -8.65
N ALA A 115 3.83 4.47 -7.56
CA ALA A 115 5.12 4.77 -6.94
C ALA A 115 6.29 4.59 -7.92
N ALA A 116 6.33 3.49 -8.67
CA ALA A 116 7.36 3.25 -9.67
C ALA A 116 7.33 4.28 -10.82
N LEU A 117 6.13 4.66 -11.29
CA LEU A 117 5.96 5.64 -12.36
C LEU A 117 6.40 7.04 -11.92
N VAL A 118 5.98 7.47 -10.73
CA VAL A 118 6.36 8.76 -10.14
C VAL A 118 7.87 8.83 -9.91
N TYR A 119 8.46 7.77 -9.35
CA TYR A 119 9.91 7.69 -9.19
C TYR A 119 10.62 7.86 -10.53
N ARG A 120 10.21 7.11 -11.56
CA ARG A 120 10.85 7.15 -12.89
C ARG A 120 10.68 8.50 -13.58
N ALA A 121 9.56 9.17 -13.41
CA ALA A 121 9.32 10.50 -13.98
C ALA A 121 10.25 11.55 -13.35
N ILE A 122 10.33 11.58 -12.02
CA ILE A 122 11.08 12.61 -11.28
C ILE A 122 12.58 12.31 -11.28
N ALA A 123 12.97 11.03 -11.23
CA ALA A 123 14.37 10.61 -11.25
C ALA A 123 15.13 11.06 -12.51
N ARG A 124 14.43 11.37 -13.62
CA ARG A 124 15.04 11.92 -14.84
C ARG A 124 15.64 13.32 -14.62
N PHE A 125 15.02 14.10 -13.74
CA PHE A 125 15.41 15.48 -13.48
C PHE A 125 16.15 15.65 -12.14
N ASN A 126 16.10 14.63 -11.28
CA ASN A 126 16.70 14.67 -9.96
C ASN A 126 18.04 13.91 -9.89
N LYS A 127 19.15 14.65 -9.81
CA LYS A 127 20.50 14.09 -9.68
C LYS A 127 20.72 13.29 -8.39
N THR A 128 20.10 13.68 -7.27
CA THR A 128 20.31 13.03 -5.97
C THR A 128 19.41 11.83 -5.71
N LYS A 129 18.38 11.63 -6.56
CA LYS A 129 17.30 10.64 -6.44
C LYS A 129 16.47 10.72 -5.15
N THR A 130 16.87 11.52 -4.15
CA THR A 130 16.16 11.70 -2.88
C THR A 130 14.75 12.24 -3.08
N VAL A 131 14.60 13.37 -3.78
CA VAL A 131 13.27 13.94 -4.12
C VAL A 131 12.40 12.94 -4.90
N ALA A 132 12.99 12.07 -5.73
CA ALA A 132 12.22 11.06 -6.47
C ALA A 132 11.72 9.95 -5.54
N CYS A 133 12.53 9.56 -4.55
CA CYS A 133 12.13 8.60 -3.52
C CYS A 133 11.04 9.17 -2.60
N VAL A 134 11.17 10.44 -2.18
CA VAL A 134 10.15 11.14 -1.37
C VAL A 134 8.83 11.20 -2.13
N ALA A 135 8.86 11.68 -3.37
CA ALA A 135 7.66 11.82 -4.19
C ALA A 135 6.98 10.48 -4.49
N ALA A 136 7.76 9.41 -4.71
CA ALA A 136 7.22 8.06 -4.87
C ALA A 136 6.56 7.53 -3.59
N GLY A 137 7.16 7.80 -2.42
CA GLY A 137 6.58 7.49 -1.10
C GLY A 137 5.24 8.20 -0.88
N LEU A 138 5.22 9.52 -1.10
CA LEU A 138 4.01 10.33 -0.99
C LEU A 138 2.91 9.85 -1.94
N ALA A 139 3.23 9.72 -3.22
CA ALA A 139 2.26 9.33 -4.24
C ALA A 139 1.72 7.91 -4.02
N GLY A 140 2.59 6.97 -3.65
CA GLY A 140 2.17 5.59 -3.34
C GLY A 140 1.20 5.56 -2.14
N SER A 141 1.55 6.21 -1.04
CA SER A 141 0.72 6.25 0.17
C SER A 141 -0.64 6.93 -0.08
N MET A 142 -0.63 8.10 -0.73
CA MET A 142 -1.86 8.82 -1.08
C MET A 142 -2.75 8.02 -2.04
N THR A 143 -2.16 7.33 -3.02
CA THR A 143 -2.90 6.47 -3.95
C THR A 143 -3.65 5.37 -3.19
N ASN A 144 -2.99 4.72 -2.23
CA ASN A 144 -3.63 3.70 -1.42
C ASN A 144 -4.85 4.27 -0.66
N THR A 145 -4.63 5.34 0.10
CA THR A 145 -5.67 5.91 0.98
C THR A 145 -6.84 6.45 0.18
N ALA A 146 -6.59 7.22 -0.87
CA ALA A 146 -7.64 7.78 -1.72
C ALA A 146 -8.46 6.69 -2.41
N LEU A 147 -7.80 5.68 -3.00
CA LEU A 147 -8.50 4.60 -3.70
C LEU A 147 -9.25 3.67 -2.74
N VAL A 148 -8.69 3.35 -1.57
CA VAL A 148 -9.40 2.55 -0.57
C VAL A 148 -10.66 3.27 -0.09
N MET A 149 -10.52 4.53 0.35
CA MET A 149 -11.66 5.28 0.88
C MET A 149 -12.72 5.56 -0.20
N GLY A 150 -12.28 5.89 -1.42
CA GLY A 150 -13.18 6.04 -2.57
C GLY A 150 -13.90 4.74 -2.92
N SER A 151 -13.19 3.61 -2.95
CA SER A 151 -13.83 2.31 -3.26
C SER A 151 -14.81 1.89 -2.17
N ILE A 152 -14.52 2.16 -0.90
CA ILE A 152 -15.45 1.93 0.22
C ILE A 152 -16.73 2.74 0.02
N TYR A 153 -16.61 4.03 -0.30
CA TYR A 153 -17.77 4.89 -0.54
C TYR A 153 -18.69 4.35 -1.63
N PHE A 154 -18.12 3.99 -2.79
CA PHE A 154 -18.92 3.54 -3.95
C PHE A 154 -19.44 2.10 -3.84
N LEU A 155 -18.73 1.19 -3.16
CA LEU A 155 -19.08 -0.24 -3.15
C LEU A 155 -19.76 -0.72 -1.87
N PHE A 156 -19.43 -0.11 -0.72
CA PHE A 156 -19.89 -0.51 0.62
C PHE A 156 -20.36 0.67 1.47
N GLY A 157 -20.67 1.82 0.87
CA GLY A 157 -20.88 3.05 1.62
C GLY A 157 -21.98 2.94 2.68
N GLN A 158 -23.13 2.35 2.34
CA GLN A 158 -24.22 2.16 3.30
C GLN A 158 -23.84 1.23 4.45
N GLN A 159 -23.22 0.09 4.13
CA GLN A 159 -22.76 -0.89 5.11
C GLN A 159 -21.65 -0.32 6.01
N TYR A 160 -20.75 0.49 5.45
CA TYR A 160 -19.68 1.16 6.20
C TYR A 160 -20.22 2.25 7.11
N ALA A 161 -21.20 3.03 6.65
CA ALA A 161 -21.88 4.03 7.47
C ALA A 161 -22.62 3.37 8.65
N ALA A 162 -23.35 2.28 8.40
CA ALA A 162 -24.01 1.49 9.43
C ALA A 162 -23.01 0.91 10.45
N ALA A 163 -21.91 0.32 9.98
CA ALA A 163 -20.87 -0.23 10.85
C ALA A 163 -20.16 0.81 11.72
N ARG A 164 -20.14 2.08 11.29
CA ARG A 164 -19.54 3.20 12.00
C ARG A 164 -20.53 4.02 12.82
N GLU A 165 -21.82 3.65 12.79
CA GLU A 165 -22.90 4.40 13.44
C GLU A 165 -22.98 5.86 12.96
N VAL A 166 -22.68 6.10 11.68
CA VAL A 166 -22.73 7.42 11.05
C VAL A 166 -23.82 7.45 10.00
N ALA A 167 -24.57 8.55 9.93
CA ALA A 167 -25.54 8.78 8.86
C ALA A 167 -24.83 8.80 7.48
N PHE A 168 -25.41 8.15 6.47
CA PHE A 168 -24.78 7.99 5.15
C PHE A 168 -24.44 9.34 4.49
N GLU A 169 -25.25 10.37 4.73
CA GLU A 169 -25.05 11.74 4.24
C GLU A 169 -23.75 12.36 4.76
N LYS A 170 -23.30 11.96 5.96
CA LYS A 170 -22.05 12.42 6.58
C LYS A 170 -20.85 11.56 6.19
N LEU A 171 -21.06 10.39 5.59
CA LEU A 171 -20.00 9.43 5.29
C LEU A 171 -18.91 10.04 4.41
N ALA A 172 -19.29 10.77 3.35
CA ALA A 172 -18.34 11.42 2.46
C ALA A 172 -17.40 12.38 3.22
N GLY A 173 -17.95 13.17 4.14
CA GLY A 173 -17.18 14.07 4.99
C GLY A 173 -16.24 13.33 5.95
N VAL A 174 -16.71 12.24 6.55
CA VAL A 174 -15.89 11.39 7.43
C VAL A 174 -14.74 10.74 6.67
N LEU A 175 -15.01 10.15 5.50
CA LEU A 175 -13.97 9.54 4.68
C LEU A 175 -12.93 10.57 4.21
N MET A 176 -13.38 11.76 3.79
CA MET A 176 -12.47 12.85 3.42
C MET A 176 -11.63 13.30 4.61
N ALA A 177 -12.21 13.41 5.81
CA ALA A 177 -11.45 13.73 7.01
C ALA A 177 -10.36 12.69 7.28
N VAL A 178 -10.68 11.39 7.17
CA VAL A 178 -9.69 10.31 7.34
C VAL A 178 -8.59 10.36 6.29
N VAL A 179 -8.92 10.67 5.03
CA VAL A 179 -7.93 10.85 3.96
C VAL A 179 -6.96 11.99 4.30
N PHE A 180 -7.46 13.11 4.82
CA PHE A 180 -6.61 14.25 5.17
C PHE A 180 -5.81 14.03 6.46
N THR A 181 -6.40 13.48 7.51
CA THR A 181 -5.69 13.33 8.80
C THR A 181 -4.68 12.19 8.74
N ASN A 182 -5.14 10.98 8.39
CA ASN A 182 -4.30 9.79 8.40
C ASN A 182 -3.50 9.69 7.11
N GLY A 183 -4.09 10.00 5.97
CA GLY A 183 -3.42 9.89 4.68
C GLY A 183 -2.23 10.85 4.54
N LEU A 184 -2.30 12.09 5.06
CA LEU A 184 -1.15 12.99 5.04
C LEU A 184 -0.03 12.52 5.98
N ALA A 185 -0.38 12.06 7.19
CA ALA A 185 0.60 11.55 8.15
C ALA A 185 1.32 10.30 7.60
N GLU A 186 0.56 9.35 7.05
CA GLU A 186 1.12 8.15 6.41
C GLU A 186 1.99 8.51 5.20
N ALA A 187 1.54 9.44 4.36
CA ALA A 187 2.29 9.87 3.19
C ALA A 187 3.62 10.54 3.58
N ALA A 188 3.62 11.40 4.60
CA ALA A 188 4.84 12.03 5.09
C ALA A 188 5.84 10.98 5.61
N VAL A 189 5.37 10.03 6.43
CA VAL A 189 6.20 8.93 6.94
C VAL A 189 6.74 8.07 5.79
N ALA A 190 5.89 7.70 4.83
CA ALA A 190 6.29 6.93 3.66
C ALA A 190 7.35 7.68 2.82
N GLY A 191 7.17 8.98 2.59
CA GLY A 191 8.13 9.82 1.87
C GLY A 191 9.50 9.85 2.54
N VAL A 192 9.54 10.07 3.86
CA VAL A 192 10.79 10.07 4.64
C VAL A 192 11.45 8.70 4.62
N LEU A 193 10.72 7.63 4.91
CA LEU A 193 11.27 6.27 4.95
C LEU A 193 11.75 5.81 3.57
N CYS A 194 11.03 6.14 2.50
CA CYS A 194 11.50 5.86 1.14
C CYS A 194 12.78 6.63 0.82
N ALA A 195 12.93 7.89 1.25
CA ALA A 195 14.17 8.63 1.05
C ALA A 195 15.35 8.04 1.83
N LEU A 196 15.12 7.61 3.07
CA LEU A 196 16.17 7.04 3.93
C LEU A 196 16.60 5.64 3.47
N ILE A 197 15.65 4.82 3.01
CA ILE A 197 15.89 3.40 2.69
C ILE A 197 16.12 3.19 1.19
N ALA A 198 15.24 3.72 0.33
CA ALA A 198 15.32 3.43 -1.11
C ALA A 198 16.51 4.13 -1.77
N ARG A 199 16.85 5.36 -1.36
CA ARG A 199 17.97 6.10 -1.94
C ARG A 199 19.31 5.35 -1.88
N PRO A 200 19.79 4.87 -0.71
CA PRO A 200 21.04 4.10 -0.66
C PRO A 200 20.94 2.80 -1.47
N LEU A 201 19.80 2.11 -1.41
CA LEU A 201 19.57 0.87 -2.18
C LEU A 201 19.62 1.09 -3.69
N VAL A 202 19.04 2.19 -4.20
CA VAL A 202 19.12 2.56 -5.62
C VAL A 202 20.57 2.66 -6.07
N SER A 203 21.42 3.33 -5.29
CA SER A 203 22.85 3.49 -5.64
C SER A 203 23.59 2.16 -5.71
N VAL A 204 23.25 1.20 -4.85
CA VAL A 204 23.82 -0.15 -4.86
C VAL A 204 23.34 -0.93 -6.09
N PHE A 205 22.04 -0.86 -6.40
CA PHE A 205 21.44 -1.54 -7.55
C PHE A 205 21.97 -1.00 -8.88
N GLU A 206 22.21 0.31 -8.99
CA GLU A 206 22.82 0.92 -10.19
C GLU A 206 24.25 0.42 -10.40
N LYS A 207 25.08 0.38 -9.34
CA LYS A 207 26.43 -0.19 -9.41
C LYS A 207 26.44 -1.67 -9.82
N GLN A 208 25.46 -2.44 -9.34
CA GLN A 208 25.33 -3.86 -9.71
C GLN A 208 24.83 -4.08 -11.13
N ARG A 209 24.08 -3.14 -11.73
CA ARG A 209 23.64 -3.23 -13.13
C ARG A 209 24.73 -2.88 -14.13
N GLN A 210 25.76 -2.16 -13.70
CA GLN A 210 26.92 -1.80 -14.52
C GLN A 210 28.00 -2.91 -14.56
N LYS A 211 27.91 -3.90 -13.65
CA LYS A 211 28.73 -5.13 -13.65
C LYS A 211 28.00 -6.26 -14.35
#